data_AF-F3AGG0-F1
#
_entry.id   AF-F3AGG0-F1
#
_cell.length_a   1.000
_cell.length_b   1.000
_cell.length_c   1.000
_cell.angle_alpha   90.00
_cell.angle_beta   90.00
_cell.angle_gamma   90.00
#
_symmetry.space_group_name_H-M   'P 1'
#
loop_
_entity.id
_entity.type
_entity.pdbx_description
1 polymer ?
#
loop_
_entity_poly.entity_id
_entity_poly.type
_entity_poly.pdbx_seq_one_letter_code
_entity_poly.pdbx_strand_id
1 'polypeptide(L)'
;MTEAGFGADLGAEKFLDIKCRMAGLTPSAVVIVATVRALKYNGGVAKADLNNENLEALEKGLPNLLKHVSNIKNVYKLPCVVAINAFPTDTKAELDLVESKCRELGVNVALSEVWAKGGEGGIALAKEVIRLVEEPNDFTFSYDLEGSIEDKLNQIVQKIYGGKRVVLTANAQKQAAQLEALGYGNCPICVAKTQYSLTDDQTKLGAPTDFEVTVRNLKISAGAGFIVALTGEIMTMPGLPKVPAAEKIDVDERGKITGLF
;
A
#
# COMPACT_ATOMS: atom_id res chain seq x y z
N MET A 1 15.62 5.32 -7.11
CA MET A 1 14.58 5.12 -6.07
C MET A 1 13.32 5.86 -6.50
N THR A 2 12.15 5.24 -6.36
CA THR A 2 10.83 5.84 -6.60
C THR A 2 9.85 5.26 -5.57
N GLU A 3 8.70 5.91 -5.40
CA GLU A 3 7.63 5.44 -4.52
C GLU A 3 6.28 5.40 -5.24
N ALA A 4 5.28 4.84 -4.55
CA ALA A 4 3.89 4.87 -4.95
C ALA A 4 3.04 5.26 -3.73
N GLY A 5 1.96 6.01 -3.95
CA GLY A 5 1.10 6.50 -2.87
C GLY A 5 0.30 5.38 -2.18
N PHE A 6 -0.08 5.62 -0.92
CA PHE A 6 -0.77 4.66 -0.03
C PHE A 6 0.07 3.42 0.32
N GLY A 7 -0.58 2.38 0.85
CA GLY A 7 0.04 1.10 1.19
C GLY A 7 0.36 0.24 -0.04
N ALA A 8 1.10 -0.85 0.17
CA ALA A 8 1.52 -1.75 -0.91
C ALA A 8 0.34 -2.47 -1.59
N ASP A 9 -0.81 -2.57 -0.93
CA ASP A 9 -2.06 -3.09 -1.48
C ASP A 9 -2.67 -2.19 -2.58
N LEU A 10 -2.35 -0.89 -2.60
CA LEU A 10 -2.82 0.03 -3.64
C LEU A 10 -1.68 0.59 -4.47
N GLY A 11 -0.70 1.22 -3.82
CA GLY A 11 0.41 1.89 -4.49
C GLY A 11 1.31 0.92 -5.22
N ALA A 12 1.83 -0.08 -4.49
CA ALA A 12 2.74 -1.05 -5.07
C ALA A 12 2.02 -1.94 -6.10
N GLU A 13 0.80 -2.43 -5.81
CA GLU A 13 -0.02 -3.18 -6.78
C GLU A 13 -0.15 -2.41 -8.10
N LYS A 14 -0.60 -1.15 -8.09
CA LYS A 14 -0.74 -0.35 -9.32
C LYS A 14 0.59 -0.02 -9.99
N PHE A 15 1.64 0.20 -9.19
CA PHE A 15 2.98 0.43 -9.74
C PHE A 15 3.46 -0.80 -10.51
N LEU A 16 3.21 -1.99 -9.98
CA LEU A 16 3.66 -3.26 -10.57
C LEU A 16 2.73 -3.68 -11.72
N ASP A 17 1.42 -3.81 -11.47
CA ASP A 17 0.45 -4.36 -12.42
C ASP A 17 0.03 -3.38 -13.54
N ILE A 18 0.24 -2.06 -13.36
CA ILE A 18 -0.08 -1.05 -14.39
C ILE A 18 1.19 -0.38 -14.90
N LYS A 19 1.93 0.35 -14.06
CA LYS A 19 3.06 1.17 -14.53
C LYS A 19 4.19 0.30 -15.10
N CYS A 20 4.65 -0.72 -14.37
CA CYS A 20 5.73 -1.59 -14.83
C CYS A 20 5.32 -2.37 -16.07
N ARG A 21 4.10 -2.91 -16.08
CA ARG A 21 3.53 -3.58 -17.25
C ARG A 21 3.52 -2.70 -18.50
N MET A 22 3.04 -1.47 -18.40
CA MET A 22 2.93 -0.56 -19.55
C MET A 22 4.29 0.00 -20.00
N ALA A 23 5.22 0.20 -19.07
CA ALA A 23 6.53 0.77 -19.35
C ALA A 23 7.62 -0.28 -19.62
N GLY A 24 7.31 -1.58 -19.50
CA GLY A 24 8.30 -2.65 -19.62
C GLY A 24 9.37 -2.62 -18.53
N LEU A 25 9.03 -2.12 -17.34
CA LEU A 25 9.97 -2.00 -16.22
C LEU A 25 9.96 -3.26 -15.36
N THR A 26 11.14 -3.64 -14.86
CA THR A 26 11.32 -4.76 -13.93
C THR A 26 12.01 -4.25 -12.66
N PRO A 27 11.29 -4.06 -11.55
CA PRO A 27 11.90 -3.58 -10.31
C PRO A 27 12.92 -4.56 -9.76
N SER A 28 14.05 -4.05 -9.26
CA SER A 28 15.12 -4.90 -8.71
C SER A 28 14.93 -5.21 -7.22
N ALA A 29 14.29 -4.33 -6.44
CA ALA A 29 14.02 -4.52 -5.02
C ALA A 29 12.86 -3.62 -4.55
N VAL A 30 12.23 -4.01 -3.44
CA VAL A 30 11.14 -3.25 -2.82
C VAL A 30 11.44 -2.96 -1.35
N VAL A 31 11.24 -1.71 -0.92
CA VAL A 31 11.30 -1.31 0.49
C VAL A 31 9.88 -1.13 1.01
N ILE A 32 9.52 -1.86 2.07
CA ILE A 32 8.22 -1.73 2.74
C ILE A 32 8.45 -0.94 4.03
N VAL A 33 7.93 0.29 4.08
CA VAL A 33 8.10 1.16 5.25
C VAL A 33 7.01 0.87 6.28
N ALA A 34 7.39 0.74 7.55
CA ALA A 34 6.46 0.61 8.68
C ALA A 34 6.97 1.36 9.92
N THR A 35 6.11 1.52 10.92
CA THR A 35 6.46 2.03 12.26
C THR A 35 5.79 1.15 13.32
N VAL A 36 6.41 1.00 14.48
CA VAL A 36 5.84 0.26 15.61
C VAL A 36 4.48 0.83 16.02
N ARG A 37 4.35 2.16 16.04
CA ARG A 37 3.10 2.87 16.34
C ARG A 37 1.98 2.51 15.35
N ALA A 38 2.26 2.48 14.04
CA ALA A 38 1.25 2.09 13.05
C ALA A 38 0.84 0.62 13.18
N LEU A 39 1.76 -0.26 13.55
CA LEU A 39 1.44 -1.67 13.81
C LEU A 39 0.59 -1.82 15.07
N LYS A 40 0.92 -1.14 16.18
CA LYS A 40 0.04 -1.10 17.37
C LYS A 40 -1.36 -0.58 17.07
N TYR A 41 -1.47 0.44 16.22
CA TYR A 41 -2.76 0.95 15.75
C TYR A 41 -3.55 -0.15 15.00
N ASN A 42 -2.88 -0.90 14.12
CA ASN A 42 -3.49 -2.05 13.45
C ASN A 42 -3.91 -3.16 14.43
N GLY A 43 -3.23 -3.27 15.58
CA GLY A 43 -3.59 -4.14 16.68
C GLY A 43 -4.71 -3.63 17.58
N GLY A 44 -5.29 -2.46 17.28
CA GLY A 44 -6.45 -1.89 17.98
C GLY A 44 -6.13 -0.79 19.00
N VAL A 45 -4.88 -0.35 19.13
CA VAL A 45 -4.53 0.74 20.06
C VAL A 45 -5.02 2.08 19.49
N ALA A 46 -5.71 2.87 20.33
CA ALA A 46 -6.16 4.19 19.93
C ALA A 46 -4.99 5.13 19.66
N LYS A 47 -5.18 6.11 18.75
CA LYS A 47 -4.11 7.04 18.33
C LYS A 47 -3.44 7.79 19.50
N ALA A 48 -4.21 8.08 20.54
CA ALA A 48 -3.72 8.79 21.73
C ALA A 48 -2.73 7.95 22.57
N ASP A 49 -2.80 6.62 22.48
CA ASP A 49 -2.10 5.71 23.39
C ASP A 49 -0.89 5.02 22.72
N LEU A 50 -0.55 5.38 21.48
CA LEU A 50 0.49 4.73 20.68
C LEU A 50 1.92 4.89 21.22
N ASN A 51 2.15 5.82 22.15
CA ASN A 51 3.47 6.09 22.70
C ASN A 51 3.86 5.12 23.82
N ASN A 52 2.90 4.35 24.36
CA ASN A 52 3.16 3.35 25.39
C ASN A 52 3.59 2.03 24.73
N GLU A 53 4.56 1.33 25.32
CA GLU A 53 4.93 -0.01 24.89
C GLU A 53 3.71 -0.95 24.96
N ASN A 54 3.46 -1.72 23.90
CA ASN A 54 2.41 -2.74 23.90
C ASN A 54 2.73 -3.87 22.91
N LEU A 55 3.48 -4.86 23.38
CA LEU A 55 3.88 -6.03 22.58
C LEU A 55 2.68 -6.87 22.11
N GLU A 56 1.63 -7.00 22.92
CA GLU A 56 0.43 -7.76 22.56
C GLU A 56 -0.30 -7.12 21.38
N ALA A 57 -0.52 -5.80 21.43
CA ALA A 57 -1.13 -5.09 20.32
C ALA A 57 -0.23 -5.08 19.08
N LEU A 58 1.09 -4.94 19.28
CA LEU A 58 2.05 -5.03 18.18
C LEU A 58 1.96 -6.39 17.48
N GLU A 59 1.89 -7.49 18.23
CA GLU A 59 1.72 -8.84 17.70
C GLU A 59 0.39 -8.99 16.95
N LYS A 60 -0.71 -8.40 17.45
CA LYS A 60 -2.01 -8.40 16.76
C LYS A 60 -2.04 -7.57 15.47
N GLY A 61 -1.21 -6.52 15.39
CA GLY A 61 -1.16 -5.63 14.22
C GLY A 61 -0.11 -5.98 13.17
N LEU A 62 0.92 -6.73 13.56
CA LEU A 62 1.96 -7.28 12.69
C LEU A 62 1.43 -8.01 11.44
N PRO A 63 0.33 -8.78 11.49
CA PRO A 63 -0.26 -9.40 10.31
C PRO A 63 -0.47 -8.45 9.13
N ASN A 64 -0.75 -7.16 9.35
CA ASN A 64 -0.85 -6.17 8.28
C ASN A 64 0.46 -6.05 7.47
N LEU A 65 1.59 -5.86 8.17
CA LEU A 65 2.92 -5.79 7.53
C LEU A 65 3.27 -7.12 6.86
N LEU A 66 3.05 -8.24 7.56
CA LEU A 66 3.37 -9.57 7.04
C LEU A 66 2.57 -9.90 5.78
N LYS A 67 1.32 -9.42 5.67
CA LYS A 67 0.52 -9.54 4.45
C LYS A 67 1.13 -8.74 3.29
N HIS A 68 1.56 -7.50 3.52
CA HIS A 68 2.26 -6.72 2.48
C HIS A 68 3.59 -7.36 2.05
N VAL A 69 4.37 -7.87 3.01
CA VAL A 69 5.61 -8.62 2.74
C VAL A 69 5.30 -9.86 1.89
N SER A 70 4.29 -10.64 2.27
CA SER A 70 3.85 -11.82 1.54
C SER A 70 3.40 -11.49 0.12
N ASN A 71 2.68 -10.38 -0.09
CA ASN A 71 2.27 -9.95 -1.42
C ASN A 71 3.50 -9.70 -2.32
N ILE A 72 4.46 -8.91 -1.84
CA ILE A 72 5.66 -8.60 -2.63
C ILE A 72 6.49 -9.85 -2.91
N LYS A 73 6.72 -10.70 -1.90
CA LYS A 73 7.57 -11.88 -2.03
C LYS A 73 6.92 -13.02 -2.80
N ASN A 74 5.65 -13.32 -2.54
CA ASN A 74 5.02 -14.54 -3.04
C ASN A 74 4.15 -14.29 -4.28
N VAL A 75 3.57 -13.10 -4.44
CA VAL A 75 2.75 -12.76 -5.61
C VAL A 75 3.60 -12.11 -6.69
N TYR A 76 4.39 -11.11 -6.32
CA TYR A 76 5.23 -10.38 -7.27
C TYR A 76 6.63 -10.97 -7.43
N LYS A 77 7.05 -11.89 -6.54
CA LYS A 77 8.37 -12.54 -6.56
C LYS A 77 9.54 -11.55 -6.60
N LEU A 78 9.36 -10.41 -5.91
CA LEU A 78 10.38 -9.39 -5.79
C LEU A 78 11.11 -9.51 -4.45
N PRO A 79 12.45 -9.34 -4.44
CA PRO A 79 13.20 -9.25 -3.20
C PRO A 79 12.80 -7.97 -2.46
N CYS A 80 12.66 -8.06 -1.14
CA CYS A 80 12.20 -6.93 -0.34
C CYS A 80 12.88 -6.86 1.03
N VAL A 81 12.87 -5.65 1.58
CA VAL A 81 13.33 -5.31 2.94
C VAL A 81 12.25 -4.48 3.62
N VAL A 82 12.06 -4.72 4.92
CA VAL A 82 11.23 -3.84 5.75
C VAL A 82 12.10 -2.73 6.33
N ALA A 83 11.71 -1.47 6.11
CA ALA A 83 12.31 -0.32 6.75
C ALA A 83 11.43 0.12 7.94
N ILE A 84 11.93 -0.01 9.15
CA ILE A 84 11.24 0.53 10.33
C ILE A 84 11.74 1.94 10.58
N ASN A 85 10.88 2.93 10.35
CA ASN A 85 11.19 4.31 10.70
C ASN A 85 11.16 4.44 12.23
N ALA A 86 12.32 4.74 12.80
CA ALA A 86 12.50 4.83 14.25
C ALA A 86 11.71 6.02 14.83
N PHE A 87 11.03 5.79 15.96
CA PHE A 87 10.42 6.84 16.76
C PHE A 87 11.02 6.87 18.17
N PRO A 88 11.14 8.04 18.84
CA PRO A 88 11.77 8.13 20.16
C PRO A 88 11.12 7.27 21.27
N THR A 89 9.85 6.89 21.10
CA THR A 89 9.09 6.09 22.06
C THR A 89 9.13 4.59 21.78
N ASP A 90 9.69 4.18 20.64
CA ASP A 90 9.75 2.76 20.28
C ASP A 90 10.76 2.05 21.19
N THR A 91 10.38 0.92 21.76
CA THR A 91 11.28 0.17 22.65
C THR A 91 12.07 -0.87 21.87
N LYS A 92 13.21 -1.29 22.43
CA LYS A 92 14.02 -2.37 21.85
C LYS A 92 13.22 -3.68 21.71
N ALA A 93 12.38 -4.00 22.70
CA ALA A 93 11.53 -5.19 22.67
C ALA A 93 10.51 -5.14 21.52
N GLU A 94 9.91 -3.97 21.26
CA GLU A 94 9.00 -3.80 20.12
C GLU A 94 9.72 -3.97 18.78
N LEU A 95 10.90 -3.36 18.63
CA LEU A 95 11.71 -3.48 17.41
C LEU A 95 12.17 -4.94 17.17
N ASP A 96 12.61 -5.63 18.22
CA ASP A 96 13.06 -7.02 18.14
C ASP A 96 11.92 -7.98 17.77
N LEU A 97 10.70 -7.72 18.26
CA LEU A 97 9.52 -8.48 17.87
C LEU A 97 9.22 -8.33 16.36
N VAL A 98 9.26 -7.09 15.84
CA VAL A 98 9.05 -6.84 14.41
C VAL A 98 10.12 -7.54 13.56
N GLU A 99 11.39 -7.44 13.97
CA GLU A 99 12.50 -8.09 13.27
C GLU A 99 12.32 -9.62 13.25
N SER A 100 12.01 -10.22 14.40
CA SER A 100 11.80 -11.67 14.52
C SER A 100 10.69 -12.16 13.57
N LYS A 101 9.53 -11.48 13.57
CA LYS A 101 8.39 -11.87 12.72
C LYS A 101 8.64 -11.68 11.23
N CYS A 102 9.40 -10.66 10.83
CA CYS A 102 9.80 -10.50 9.43
C CYS A 102 10.80 -11.58 9.00
N ARG A 103 11.72 -11.96 9.90
CA ARG A 103 12.71 -13.02 9.66
C ARG A 103 12.08 -14.39 9.47
N GLU A 104 10.95 -14.69 10.13
CA GLU A 104 10.15 -15.91 9.88
C GLU A 104 9.68 -16.01 8.42
N LEU A 105 9.48 -14.87 7.74
CA LEU A 105 9.19 -14.81 6.30
C LEU A 105 10.45 -14.72 5.43
N GLY A 106 11.65 -14.81 6.02
CA GLY A 106 12.93 -14.66 5.33
C GLY A 106 13.16 -13.26 4.77
N VAL A 107 12.66 -12.23 5.46
CA VAL A 107 12.82 -10.82 5.07
C VAL A 107 13.56 -10.07 6.18
N ASN A 108 14.60 -9.35 5.80
CA ASN A 108 15.37 -8.54 6.73
C ASN A 108 14.63 -7.25 7.09
N VAL A 109 14.94 -6.74 8.28
CA VAL A 109 14.46 -5.46 8.77
C VAL A 109 15.65 -4.52 8.94
N ALA A 110 15.57 -3.32 8.38
CA ALA A 110 16.52 -2.26 8.59
C ALA A 110 15.85 -1.13 9.39
N LEU A 111 16.41 -0.79 10.55
CA LEU A 111 16.03 0.41 11.27
C LEU A 111 16.49 1.64 10.46
N SER A 112 15.58 2.60 10.29
CA SER A 112 15.80 3.83 9.54
C SER A 112 15.67 5.02 10.48
N GLU A 113 16.77 5.77 10.63
CA GLU A 113 16.85 6.99 11.44
C GLU A 113 17.03 8.24 10.56
N VAL A 114 16.68 8.15 9.27
CA VAL A 114 16.97 9.19 8.27
C VAL A 114 16.34 10.55 8.59
N TRP A 115 15.25 10.56 9.34
CA TRP A 115 14.61 11.81 9.78
C TRP A 115 15.48 12.58 10.77
N ALA A 116 16.13 11.90 11.71
CA ALA A 116 16.97 12.53 12.74
C ALA A 116 18.44 12.67 12.31
N LYS A 117 18.95 11.75 11.49
CA LYS A 117 20.38 11.61 11.16
C LYS A 117 20.68 11.83 9.67
N GLY A 118 19.70 12.24 8.86
CA GLY A 118 19.87 12.38 7.42
C GLY A 118 20.33 11.08 6.75
N GLY A 119 21.19 11.17 5.74
CA GLY A 119 21.66 9.98 5.00
C GLY A 119 22.39 8.94 5.85
N GLU A 120 23.04 9.36 6.93
CA GLU A 120 23.75 8.43 7.84
C GLU A 120 22.80 7.44 8.50
N GLY A 121 21.60 7.90 8.89
CA GLY A 121 20.55 7.06 9.47
C GLY A 121 19.93 6.04 8.51
N GLY A 122 20.34 6.05 7.23
CA GLY A 122 19.85 5.15 6.19
C GLY A 122 20.88 4.14 5.70
N ILE A 123 22.11 4.14 6.23
CA ILE A 123 23.21 3.30 5.71
C ILE A 123 22.86 1.81 5.80
N ALA A 124 22.24 1.35 6.89
CA ALA A 124 21.84 -0.04 7.05
C ALA A 124 20.81 -0.47 5.99
N LEU A 125 19.78 0.37 5.77
CA LEU A 125 18.79 0.15 4.73
C LEU A 125 19.43 0.17 3.33
N ALA A 126 20.32 1.11 3.05
CA ALA A 126 21.00 1.22 1.77
C ALA A 126 21.85 -0.02 1.46
N LYS A 127 22.60 -0.53 2.43
CA LYS A 127 23.37 -1.78 2.29
C LYS A 127 22.47 -2.97 1.98
N GLU A 128 21.34 -3.07 2.66
CA GLU A 128 20.40 -4.16 2.41
C GLU A 128 19.75 -4.04 1.03
N VAL A 129 19.40 -2.83 0.59
CA VAL A 129 18.90 -2.62 -0.78
C VAL A 129 19.96 -2.99 -1.82
N ILE A 130 21.23 -2.61 -1.63
CA ILE A 130 22.32 -3.00 -2.54
C ILE A 130 22.42 -4.52 -2.63
N ARG A 131 22.38 -5.22 -1.48
CA ARG A 131 22.40 -6.68 -1.44
C ARG A 131 21.23 -7.30 -2.22
N LEU A 132 20.02 -6.77 -2.07
CA LEU A 132 18.82 -7.28 -2.75
C LEU A 132 18.84 -7.04 -4.26
N VAL A 133 19.37 -5.90 -4.74
CA VAL A 133 19.40 -5.62 -6.18
C VAL A 133 20.43 -6.47 -6.94
N GLU A 134 21.40 -7.05 -6.24
CA GLU A 134 22.35 -8.02 -6.80
C GLU A 134 21.77 -9.45 -6.88
N GLU A 135 20.66 -9.72 -6.21
CA GLU A 135 19.97 -11.01 -6.28
C GLU A 135 19.12 -11.12 -7.55
N PRO A 136 19.12 -12.28 -8.22
CA PRO A 136 18.18 -12.53 -9.31
C PRO A 136 16.74 -12.55 -8.76
N ASN A 137 15.80 -12.03 -9.53
CA ASN A 137 14.37 -12.12 -9.22
C ASN A 137 13.55 -12.56 -10.44
N ASP A 138 12.36 -13.10 -10.18
CA ASP A 138 11.44 -13.65 -11.18
C ASP A 138 10.14 -12.85 -11.16
N PHE A 139 10.23 -11.53 -11.34
CA PHE A 139 9.10 -10.62 -11.22
C PHE A 139 7.84 -11.11 -11.98
N THR A 140 6.75 -11.31 -11.25
CA THR A 140 5.44 -11.69 -11.79
C THR A 140 4.37 -10.65 -11.47
N PHE A 141 3.27 -10.67 -12.22
CA PHE A 141 2.10 -9.83 -11.95
C PHE A 141 1.07 -10.56 -11.09
N SER A 142 0.13 -9.82 -10.49
CA SER A 142 -0.90 -10.44 -9.66
C SER A 142 -2.01 -11.12 -10.48
N TYR A 143 -2.21 -10.71 -11.73
CA TYR A 143 -3.20 -11.28 -12.66
C TYR A 143 -2.75 -11.14 -14.13
N ASP A 144 -3.26 -12.00 -15.00
CA ASP A 144 -3.12 -11.89 -16.45
C ASP A 144 -4.11 -10.88 -17.04
N LEU A 145 -3.76 -10.23 -18.16
CA LEU A 145 -4.67 -9.27 -18.81
C LEU A 145 -5.88 -9.94 -19.45
N GLU A 146 -5.70 -11.19 -19.90
CA GLU A 146 -6.74 -12.02 -20.47
C GLU A 146 -7.72 -12.54 -19.40
N GLY A 147 -8.93 -12.87 -19.82
CA GLY A 147 -10.02 -13.26 -18.92
C GLY A 147 -11.00 -12.12 -18.64
N SER A 148 -12.02 -12.41 -17.83
CA SER A 148 -13.05 -11.41 -17.54
C SER A 148 -12.55 -10.32 -16.59
N ILE A 149 -13.22 -9.16 -16.61
CA ILE A 149 -12.96 -8.09 -15.64
C ILE A 149 -13.19 -8.61 -14.21
N GLU A 150 -14.18 -9.48 -14.01
CA GLU A 150 -14.49 -10.08 -12.71
C GLU A 150 -13.38 -11.02 -12.23
N ASP A 151 -12.79 -11.83 -13.12
CA ASP A 151 -11.68 -12.72 -12.78
C ASP A 151 -10.45 -11.94 -12.31
N LYS A 152 -10.09 -10.86 -13.03
CA LYS A 152 -8.97 -10.00 -12.63
C LYS A 152 -9.20 -9.35 -11.27
N LEU A 153 -10.43 -8.88 -11.02
CA LEU A 153 -10.81 -8.36 -9.70
C LEU A 153 -10.70 -9.43 -8.61
N ASN A 154 -11.14 -10.67 -8.88
CA ASN A 154 -11.00 -11.78 -7.94
C ASN A 154 -9.53 -12.07 -7.62
N GLN A 155 -8.66 -12.09 -8.63
CA GLN A 155 -7.22 -12.30 -8.43
C GLN A 155 -6.62 -11.22 -7.52
N ILE A 156 -6.96 -9.95 -7.74
CA ILE A 156 -6.51 -8.84 -6.87
C ILE A 156 -7.02 -9.05 -5.43
N VAL A 157 -8.32 -9.32 -5.26
CA VAL A 157 -8.92 -9.49 -3.92
C VAL A 157 -8.27 -10.67 -3.17
N GLN A 158 -8.07 -11.79 -3.85
CA GLN A 158 -7.55 -13.01 -3.22
C GLN A 158 -6.05 -12.91 -2.94
N LYS A 159 -5.26 -12.52 -3.94
CA LYS A 159 -3.80 -12.50 -3.81
C LYS A 159 -3.31 -11.29 -3.03
N ILE A 160 -3.82 -10.10 -3.33
CA ILE A 160 -3.32 -8.85 -2.75
C ILE A 160 -4.06 -8.50 -1.46
N TYR A 161 -5.39 -8.50 -1.46
CA TYR A 161 -6.14 -8.08 -0.28
C TYR A 161 -6.30 -9.19 0.76
N GLY A 162 -6.26 -10.45 0.35
CA GLY A 162 -6.51 -11.60 1.23
C GLY A 162 -7.99 -11.85 1.50
N GLY A 163 -8.86 -11.28 0.66
CA GLY A 163 -10.31 -11.51 0.70
C GLY A 163 -10.72 -12.77 -0.06
N LYS A 164 -11.99 -13.13 0.07
CA LYS A 164 -12.57 -14.32 -0.56
C LYS A 164 -12.82 -14.13 -2.05
N ARG A 165 -13.47 -13.01 -2.42
CA ARG A 165 -13.87 -12.69 -3.80
C ARG A 165 -14.34 -11.24 -3.93
N VAL A 166 -14.48 -10.78 -5.16
CA VAL A 166 -15.22 -9.58 -5.50
C VAL A 166 -16.72 -9.87 -5.59
N VAL A 167 -17.55 -8.87 -5.31
CA VAL A 167 -18.98 -8.86 -5.56
C VAL A 167 -19.31 -7.67 -6.45
N LEU A 168 -19.74 -7.92 -7.67
CA LEU A 168 -20.19 -6.88 -8.58
C LEU A 168 -21.67 -6.56 -8.32
N THR A 169 -22.00 -5.30 -8.11
CA THR A 169 -23.41 -4.86 -8.14
C THR A 169 -23.99 -5.05 -9.55
N ALA A 170 -25.32 -5.10 -9.66
CA ALA A 170 -25.99 -5.23 -10.97
C ALA A 170 -25.58 -4.15 -11.98
N ASN A 171 -25.27 -2.94 -11.50
CA ASN A 171 -24.74 -1.87 -12.34
C ASN A 171 -23.30 -2.16 -12.81
N ALA A 172 -22.42 -2.59 -11.89
CA ALA A 172 -21.05 -2.96 -12.24
C ALA A 172 -21.00 -4.15 -13.21
N GLN A 173 -21.88 -5.15 -13.07
CA GLN A 173 -21.97 -6.27 -14.02
C GLN A 173 -22.32 -5.81 -15.44
N LYS A 174 -23.31 -4.91 -15.58
CA LYS A 174 -23.66 -4.31 -16.88
C LYS A 174 -22.49 -3.53 -17.47
N GLN A 175 -21.79 -2.76 -16.64
CA GLN A 175 -20.62 -1.99 -17.09
C GLN A 175 -19.46 -2.91 -17.49
N ALA A 176 -19.20 -4.01 -16.78
CA ALA A 176 -18.19 -4.98 -17.15
C ALA A 176 -18.45 -5.56 -18.55
N ALA A 177 -19.67 -6.07 -18.78
CA ALA A 177 -20.07 -6.61 -20.07
C ALA A 177 -19.96 -5.58 -21.20
N GLN A 178 -20.33 -4.32 -20.94
CA GLN A 178 -20.20 -3.25 -21.91
C GLN A 178 -18.74 -2.94 -22.24
N LEU A 179 -17.86 -2.86 -21.24
CA LEU A 179 -16.43 -2.59 -21.45
C LEU A 179 -15.74 -3.72 -22.22
N GLU A 180 -16.09 -4.97 -21.94
CA GLU A 180 -15.61 -6.13 -22.68
C GLU A 180 -16.08 -6.10 -24.13
N ALA A 181 -17.37 -5.83 -24.38
CA ALA A 181 -17.92 -5.70 -25.74
C ALA A 181 -17.29 -4.55 -26.54
N LEU A 182 -16.83 -3.48 -25.87
CA LEU A 182 -16.11 -2.36 -26.47
C LEU A 182 -14.61 -2.62 -26.69
N GLY A 183 -14.10 -3.80 -26.34
CA GLY A 183 -12.69 -4.18 -26.53
C GLY A 183 -11.75 -3.74 -25.41
N TYR A 184 -12.28 -3.19 -24.30
CA TYR A 184 -11.48 -2.82 -23.13
C TYR A 184 -11.30 -3.97 -22.12
N GLY A 185 -11.82 -5.16 -22.44
CA GLY A 185 -11.76 -6.34 -21.59
C GLY A 185 -10.35 -6.69 -21.12
N ASN A 186 -9.32 -6.44 -21.94
CA ASN A 186 -7.92 -6.75 -21.62
C ASN A 186 -7.15 -5.60 -20.96
N CYS A 187 -7.81 -4.52 -20.53
CA CYS A 187 -7.14 -3.45 -19.79
C CYS A 187 -6.78 -3.90 -18.36
N PRO A 188 -5.65 -3.40 -17.78
CA PRO A 188 -5.39 -3.48 -16.35
C PRO A 188 -6.53 -2.87 -15.51
N ILE A 189 -6.61 -3.30 -14.26
CA ILE A 189 -7.62 -2.84 -13.30
C ILE A 189 -6.96 -1.94 -12.25
N CYS A 190 -7.53 -0.76 -12.03
CA CYS A 190 -7.19 0.15 -10.95
C CYS A 190 -8.34 0.13 -9.93
N VAL A 191 -8.17 -0.63 -8.85
CA VAL A 191 -9.16 -0.67 -7.77
C VAL A 191 -9.05 0.61 -6.94
N ALA A 192 -10.18 1.24 -6.72
CA ALA A 192 -10.29 2.48 -5.98
C ALA A 192 -11.16 2.20 -4.75
N LYS A 193 -10.46 1.94 -3.63
CA LYS A 193 -10.98 1.59 -2.31
C LYS A 193 -10.30 2.44 -1.24
N THR A 194 -10.74 2.31 0.01
CA THR A 194 -10.05 2.92 1.16
C THR A 194 -8.60 2.46 1.27
N GLN A 195 -7.72 3.39 1.63
CA GLN A 195 -6.30 3.15 1.91
C GLN A 195 -6.02 2.69 3.34
N TYR A 196 -7.04 2.72 4.22
CA TYR A 196 -6.87 2.45 5.65
C TYR A 196 -7.01 0.97 6.03
N SER A 197 -7.43 0.14 5.08
CA SER A 197 -7.75 -1.27 5.28
C SER A 197 -7.45 -2.06 4.02
N LEU A 198 -7.07 -3.33 4.16
CA LEU A 198 -7.00 -4.28 3.04
C LEU A 198 -8.37 -4.55 2.44
N THR A 199 -9.44 -4.38 3.22
CA THR A 199 -10.83 -4.50 2.77
C THR A 199 -11.33 -3.19 2.13
N ASP A 200 -12.61 -3.16 1.73
CA ASP A 200 -13.30 -1.93 1.33
C ASP A 200 -13.94 -1.17 2.51
N ASP A 201 -13.75 -1.64 3.74
CA ASP A 201 -14.21 -1.03 5.00
C ASP A 201 -13.02 -0.51 5.80
N GLN A 202 -12.95 0.82 5.95
CA GLN A 202 -11.84 1.52 6.60
C GLN A 202 -11.65 1.20 8.08
N THR A 203 -12.65 0.59 8.73
CA THR A 203 -12.61 0.27 10.16
C THR A 203 -11.95 -1.08 10.45
N LYS A 204 -11.76 -1.93 9.42
CA LYS A 204 -11.19 -3.27 9.56
C LYS A 204 -9.66 -3.22 9.41
N LEU A 205 -8.96 -3.04 10.52
CA LEU A 205 -7.50 -2.97 10.56
C LEU A 205 -6.84 -4.36 10.58
N GLY A 206 -5.51 -4.40 10.51
CA GLY A 206 -4.74 -5.64 10.58
C GLY A 206 -4.72 -6.40 9.25
N ALA A 207 -4.84 -7.73 9.30
CA ALA A 207 -5.01 -8.57 8.11
C ALA A 207 -6.32 -9.37 8.18
N PRO A 208 -7.48 -8.74 7.92
CA PRO A 208 -8.77 -9.43 7.93
C PRO A 208 -8.81 -10.59 6.92
N THR A 209 -9.55 -11.63 7.23
CA THR A 209 -9.81 -12.77 6.33
C THR A 209 -11.30 -12.87 6.00
N ASP A 210 -11.65 -13.71 5.02
CA ASP A 210 -13.03 -14.11 4.70
C ASP A 210 -13.99 -12.97 4.34
N PHE A 211 -13.44 -11.80 3.98
CA PHE A 211 -14.23 -10.65 3.53
C PHE A 211 -14.43 -10.67 2.01
N GLU A 212 -15.49 -10.01 1.57
CA GLU A 212 -15.75 -9.76 0.15
C GLU A 212 -15.52 -8.27 -0.14
N VAL A 213 -15.14 -7.94 -1.37
CA VAL A 213 -15.00 -6.54 -1.82
C VAL A 213 -16.13 -6.23 -2.79
N THR A 214 -16.94 -5.22 -2.49
CA THR A 214 -18.09 -4.83 -3.33
C THR A 214 -17.67 -3.78 -4.34
N VAL A 215 -17.83 -4.05 -5.64
CA VAL A 215 -17.62 -3.07 -6.71
C VAL A 215 -18.97 -2.54 -7.19
N ARG A 216 -19.15 -1.23 -7.06
CA ARG A 216 -20.39 -0.50 -7.37
C ARG A 216 -20.42 0.03 -8.79
N ASN A 217 -19.25 0.44 -9.29
CA ASN A 217 -19.12 1.02 -10.61
C ASN A 217 -17.78 0.65 -11.24
N LEU A 218 -17.79 0.51 -12.56
CA LEU A 218 -16.60 0.43 -13.41
C LEU A 218 -16.58 1.64 -14.34
N LYS A 219 -15.40 2.24 -14.51
CA LYS A 219 -15.17 3.34 -15.45
C LYS A 219 -13.91 3.07 -16.26
N ILE A 220 -13.95 3.34 -17.55
CA ILE A 220 -12.76 3.25 -18.41
C ILE A 220 -12.02 4.58 -18.42
N SER A 221 -10.71 4.55 -18.20
CA SER A 221 -9.80 5.66 -18.49
C SER A 221 -9.06 5.34 -19.79
N ALA A 222 -9.74 5.46 -20.94
CA ALA A 222 -9.26 4.91 -22.21
C ALA A 222 -7.89 5.46 -22.63
N GLY A 223 -7.67 6.77 -22.47
CA GLY A 223 -6.38 7.40 -22.77
C GLY A 223 -5.24 6.94 -21.83
N ALA A 224 -5.57 6.59 -20.59
CA ALA A 224 -4.60 6.07 -19.63
C ALA A 224 -4.44 4.53 -19.73
N GLY A 225 -5.35 3.84 -20.40
CA GLY A 225 -5.25 2.41 -20.69
C GLY A 225 -5.69 1.46 -19.57
N PHE A 226 -6.50 1.89 -18.59
CA PHE A 226 -6.98 1.01 -17.50
C PHE A 226 -8.44 1.23 -17.11
N ILE A 227 -9.04 0.21 -16.48
CA ILE A 227 -10.40 0.26 -15.93
C ILE A 227 -10.32 0.59 -14.44
N VAL A 228 -11.11 1.56 -13.99
CA VAL A 228 -11.24 1.94 -12.57
C VAL A 228 -12.42 1.21 -11.95
N ALA A 229 -12.17 0.43 -10.90
CA ALA A 229 -13.19 -0.26 -10.12
C ALA A 229 -13.46 0.46 -8.80
N LEU A 230 -14.65 1.02 -8.65
CA LEU A 230 -15.06 1.85 -7.52
C LEU A 230 -15.79 1.00 -6.46
N THR A 231 -15.26 0.90 -5.25
CA THR A 231 -15.89 0.11 -4.17
C THR A 231 -16.81 0.92 -3.26
N GLY A 232 -16.51 2.21 -3.10
CA GLY A 232 -17.28 3.14 -2.29
C GLY A 232 -17.29 4.55 -2.89
N GLU A 233 -17.73 5.52 -2.08
CA GLU A 233 -17.62 6.92 -2.45
C GLU A 233 -16.15 7.35 -2.43
N ILE A 234 -15.69 7.93 -3.54
CA ILE A 234 -14.33 8.44 -3.67
C ILE A 234 -14.40 9.95 -3.75
N MET A 235 -13.75 10.60 -2.80
CA MET A 235 -13.59 12.04 -2.79
C MET A 235 -12.64 12.46 -3.91
N THR A 236 -13.21 12.93 -5.01
CA THR A 236 -12.46 13.43 -6.18
C THR A 236 -12.20 14.94 -6.11
N MET A 237 -12.90 15.64 -5.22
CA MET A 237 -12.75 17.08 -4.99
C MET A 237 -12.83 17.36 -3.48
N PRO A 238 -11.68 17.39 -2.77
CA PRO A 238 -11.66 17.71 -1.34
C PRO A 238 -12.03 19.18 -1.11
N GLY A 239 -12.81 19.44 -0.05
CA GLY A 239 -13.14 20.80 0.38
C GLY A 239 -12.06 21.41 1.30
N LEU A 240 -12.15 22.72 1.53
CA LEU A 240 -11.33 23.40 2.52
C LEU A 240 -11.80 23.08 3.96
N PRO A 241 -10.89 23.04 4.95
CA PRO A 241 -11.27 22.90 6.36
C PRO A 241 -11.92 24.18 6.88
N LYS A 242 -12.52 24.12 8.08
CA LYS A 242 -13.17 25.28 8.73
C LYS A 242 -12.25 26.51 8.85
N VAL A 243 -10.96 26.29 9.09
CA VAL A 243 -9.93 27.34 9.12
C VAL A 243 -8.84 26.92 8.12
N PRO A 244 -8.87 27.42 6.88
CA PRO A 244 -7.87 27.12 5.87
C PRO A 244 -6.48 27.61 6.28
N ALA A 245 -5.44 26.83 5.98
CA ALA A 245 -4.05 27.28 6.16
C ALA A 245 -3.76 28.59 5.41
N ALA A 246 -4.48 28.84 4.31
CA ALA A 246 -4.41 30.07 3.51
C ALA A 246 -4.60 31.36 4.32
N GLU A 247 -5.36 31.34 5.42
CA GLU A 247 -5.52 32.52 6.30
C GLU A 247 -4.23 32.91 7.04
N LYS A 248 -3.26 32.00 7.12
CA LYS A 248 -1.96 32.20 7.79
C LYS A 248 -0.78 32.28 6.81
N ILE A 249 -1.04 32.09 5.51
CA ILE A 249 0.01 32.20 4.50
C ILE A 249 0.25 33.68 4.23
N ASP A 250 1.51 34.10 4.34
CA ASP A 250 1.93 35.48 4.12
C ASP A 250 3.35 35.54 3.56
N VAL A 251 3.73 36.70 3.02
CA VAL A 251 5.07 36.96 2.45
C VAL A 251 5.59 38.28 3.01
N ASP A 252 6.72 38.23 3.71
CA ASP A 252 7.34 39.44 4.26
C ASP A 252 8.01 40.31 3.17
N GLU A 253 8.45 41.52 3.55
CA GLU A 253 9.13 42.48 2.66
C GLU A 253 10.42 41.94 2.00
N ARG A 254 10.97 40.84 2.52
CA ARG A 254 12.18 40.17 2.00
C ARG A 254 11.84 38.98 1.11
N GLY A 255 10.55 38.75 0.84
CA GLY A 255 10.07 37.60 0.05
C GLY A 255 10.06 36.29 0.82
N LYS A 256 10.16 36.31 2.16
CA LYS A 256 10.08 35.09 2.97
C LYS A 256 8.62 34.72 3.20
N ILE A 257 8.27 33.50 2.81
CA ILE A 257 6.93 32.94 3.00
C ILE A 257 6.80 32.34 4.40
N THR A 258 5.69 32.60 5.09
CA THR A 258 5.30 31.97 6.36
C THR A 258 3.99 31.20 6.23
N GLY A 259 3.77 30.19 7.08
CA GLY A 259 2.50 29.46 7.15
C GLY A 259 2.29 28.38 6.08
N LEU A 260 3.30 28.07 5.26
CA LEU A 260 3.22 27.08 4.18
C LEU A 260 3.51 25.63 4.64
N PHE A 261 4.37 25.45 5.63
CA PHE A 261 4.76 24.17 6.25
C PHE A 261 4.97 24.33 7.75
#